data_AF-A0A3D1F302-F1
#
_entry.id   AF-A0A3D1F302-F1
#
_cell.length_a   1.000
_cell.length_b   1.000
_cell.length_c   1.000
_cell.angle_alpha   90.00
_cell.angle_beta   90.00
_cell.angle_gamma   90.00
#
_symmetry.space_group_name_H-M   'P 1'
#
loop_
_entity.id
_entity.type
_entity.pdbx_description
1 polymer ?
#
loop_
_entity_poly.entity_id
_entity_poly.type
_entity_poly.pdbx_seq_one_letter_code
_entity_poly.pdbx_strand_id
1 'polypeptide(L)'
;MRHPKRQLRYVNGFTLIELLVVISIIALLISILLPALSKARIASRSVLCISNLKQLAIWGTSYADMNKDILPHNGGKYAYANLSGSTWVTKLEKDIYNSKHQYRNSMLHCPQTSITLEPRKASGSNKHANYSLSNWLGGDQNTGYYATPVIPKVTHLTSSKFWWADGKAKFSSGEWVFDNRLDMIGGSYNRRPWPWDFPDLTSHIGGTNLVYGDGHVSSMSFDEFINNCTGSANKPQWKRFTGSPN
;
A
#
# COMPACT_ATOMS: atom_id res chain seq x y z
N MET A 1 76.07 -43.48 10.63
CA MET A 1 74.82 -42.75 10.99
C MET A 1 74.08 -42.40 9.69
N ARG A 2 72.86 -42.91 9.47
CA ARG A 2 72.03 -42.62 8.28
C ARG A 2 71.12 -41.43 8.58
N HIS A 3 71.31 -40.30 7.91
CA HIS A 3 70.38 -39.18 7.97
C HIS A 3 69.09 -39.50 7.21
N PRO A 4 67.89 -39.26 7.79
CA PRO A 4 66.64 -39.45 7.09
C PRO A 4 66.49 -38.39 5.99
N LYS A 5 66.26 -38.82 4.74
CA LYS A 5 65.95 -37.93 3.62
C LYS A 5 64.59 -37.27 3.88
N ARG A 6 64.58 -35.97 4.15
CA ARG A 6 63.36 -35.15 4.24
C ARG A 6 62.67 -35.19 2.87
N GLN A 7 61.52 -35.85 2.76
CA GLN A 7 60.71 -35.76 1.56
C GLN A 7 60.08 -34.37 1.51
N LEU A 8 60.56 -33.52 0.59
CA LEU A 8 59.95 -32.23 0.30
C LEU A 8 58.56 -32.51 -0.27
N ARG A 9 57.52 -32.18 0.50
CA ARG A 9 56.13 -32.30 0.09
C ARG A 9 55.92 -31.26 -1.02
N TYR A 10 55.77 -31.71 -2.26
CA TYR A 10 55.41 -30.84 -3.38
C TYR A 10 54.02 -30.28 -3.08
N VAL A 11 53.95 -28.99 -2.75
CA VAL A 11 52.67 -28.29 -2.63
C VAL A 11 52.25 -27.98 -4.05
N ASN A 12 51.26 -28.71 -4.56
CA ASN A 12 50.68 -28.43 -5.87
C ASN A 12 50.15 -26.98 -5.84
N GLY A 13 50.79 -26.11 -6.62
CA GLY A 13 50.36 -24.72 -6.78
C GLY A 13 49.12 -24.64 -7.67
N PHE A 14 48.20 -23.76 -7.33
CA PHE A 14 46.99 -23.51 -8.11
C PHE A 14 47.39 -22.93 -9.49
N THR A 15 46.92 -23.54 -10.57
CA THR A 15 47.20 -23.04 -11.92
C THR A 15 46.29 -21.87 -12.27
N LEU A 16 46.76 -20.98 -13.13
CA LEU A 16 45.98 -19.83 -13.60
C LEU A 16 44.69 -20.27 -14.34
N ILE A 17 44.74 -21.43 -15.01
CA ILE A 17 43.60 -22.04 -15.70
C ILE A 17 42.53 -22.51 -14.69
N GLU A 18 42.93 -23.18 -13.61
CA GLU A 18 41.99 -23.61 -12.56
C GLU A 18 41.26 -22.42 -11.94
N LEU A 19 41.97 -21.32 -11.67
CA LEU A 19 41.33 -20.09 -11.17
C LEU A 19 40.36 -19.51 -12.19
N LEU A 20 40.74 -19.48 -13.48
CA LEU A 20 39.94 -18.88 -14.55
C LEU A 20 38.64 -19.66 -14.81
N VAL A 21 38.68 -20.99 -14.75
CA VAL A 21 37.48 -21.83 -14.89
C VAL A 21 36.52 -21.63 -13.71
N VAL A 22 37.04 -21.47 -12.49
CA VAL A 22 36.19 -21.25 -11.32
C VAL A 22 35.46 -19.92 -11.39
N ILE A 23 36.17 -18.83 -11.72
CA ILE A 23 35.52 -17.51 -11.83
C ILE A 23 34.51 -17.47 -12.98
N SER A 24 34.75 -18.20 -14.09
CA SER A 24 33.82 -18.24 -15.22
C SER A 24 32.53 -18.96 -14.86
N ILE A 25 32.61 -20.08 -14.12
CA ILE A 25 31.44 -20.79 -13.61
C ILE A 25 30.68 -19.93 -12.59
N ILE A 26 31.39 -19.27 -11.64
CA ILE A 26 30.75 -18.37 -10.67
C ILE A 26 30.02 -17.22 -11.37
N ALA A 27 30.64 -16.60 -12.37
CA ALA A 27 30.03 -15.51 -13.14
C ALA A 27 28.76 -15.99 -13.88
N LEU A 28 28.81 -17.17 -14.49
CA LEU A 28 27.65 -17.79 -15.15
C LEU A 28 26.51 -18.06 -14.14
N LEU A 29 26.81 -18.62 -12.97
CA LEU A 29 25.80 -18.87 -11.94
C LEU A 29 25.17 -17.55 -11.43
N ILE A 30 25.97 -16.54 -11.14
CA ILE A 30 25.50 -15.22 -10.68
C ILE A 30 24.59 -14.57 -11.73
N SER A 31 24.93 -14.68 -13.02
CA SER A 31 24.13 -14.12 -14.11
C SER A 31 22.67 -14.61 -14.12
N ILE A 32 22.45 -15.86 -13.71
CA ILE A 32 21.11 -16.47 -13.65
C ILE A 32 20.43 -16.17 -12.31
N LEU A 33 21.21 -16.09 -11.22
CA LEU A 33 20.73 -15.85 -9.86
C LEU A 33 20.24 -14.40 -9.64
N LEU A 34 20.91 -13.40 -10.20
CA LEU A 34 20.58 -11.98 -9.95
C LEU A 34 19.18 -11.59 -10.42
N PRO A 35 18.72 -11.93 -11.64
CA PRO A 35 17.35 -11.65 -12.07
C PRO A 35 16.30 -12.35 -11.20
N ALA A 36 16.54 -13.61 -10.83
CA ALA A 36 15.65 -14.38 -9.97
C ALA A 36 15.53 -13.77 -8.56
N LEU A 37 16.65 -13.39 -7.96
CA LEU A 37 16.68 -12.74 -6.65
C LEU A 37 15.98 -11.38 -6.65
N SER A 38 16.13 -10.60 -7.73
CA SER A 38 15.42 -9.34 -7.90
C SER A 38 13.89 -9.55 -7.89
N LYS A 39 13.40 -10.50 -8.69
CA LYS A 39 11.97 -10.87 -8.71
C LYS A 39 11.46 -11.36 -7.36
N ALA A 40 12.23 -12.20 -6.66
CA ALA A 40 11.88 -12.70 -5.34
C ALA A 40 11.74 -11.57 -4.29
N ARG A 41 12.65 -10.59 -4.32
CA ARG A 41 12.59 -9.41 -3.44
C ARG A 41 11.37 -8.54 -3.72
N ILE A 42 11.00 -8.36 -4.98
CA ILE A 42 9.79 -7.63 -5.38
C ILE A 42 8.55 -8.35 -4.83
N ALA A 43 8.41 -9.65 -5.08
CA ALA A 43 7.28 -10.44 -4.60
C ALA A 43 7.15 -10.40 -3.06
N SER A 44 8.28 -10.53 -2.35
CA SER A 44 8.31 -10.41 -0.88
C SER A 44 7.78 -9.06 -0.40
N ARG A 45 8.12 -7.96 -1.07
CA ARG A 45 7.60 -6.63 -0.72
C ARG A 45 6.13 -6.47 -1.04
N SER A 46 5.65 -7.05 -2.15
CA SER A 46 4.21 -7.06 -2.46
C SER A 46 3.42 -7.77 -1.36
N VAL A 47 3.93 -8.89 -0.84
CA VAL A 47 3.35 -9.60 0.30
C VAL A 47 3.33 -8.73 1.57
N LEU A 48 4.43 -8.00 1.85
CA LEU A 48 4.45 -7.04 2.95
C LEU A 48 3.42 -5.93 2.78
N CYS A 49 3.22 -5.42 1.57
CA CYS A 49 2.19 -4.41 1.31
C CYS A 49 0.78 -4.91 1.63
N ILE A 50 0.47 -6.14 1.21
CA ILE A 50 -0.79 -6.81 1.51
C ILE A 50 -0.94 -7.00 3.03
N SER A 51 0.13 -7.42 3.72
CA SER A 51 0.13 -7.61 5.17
C SER A 51 -0.11 -6.31 5.93
N ASN A 52 0.51 -5.21 5.51
CA ASN A 52 0.32 -3.89 6.13
C ASN A 52 -1.12 -3.39 5.95
N LEU A 53 -1.69 -3.57 4.76
CA LEU A 53 -3.09 -3.26 4.49
C LEU A 53 -4.06 -4.09 5.34
N LYS A 54 -3.78 -5.38 5.53
CA LYS A 54 -4.58 -6.23 6.44
C LYS A 54 -4.48 -5.75 7.89
N GLN A 55 -3.29 -5.36 8.36
CA GLN A 55 -3.11 -4.79 9.70
C GLN A 55 -3.92 -3.50 9.89
N LEU A 56 -4.01 -2.65 8.86
CA LEU A 56 -4.87 -1.46 8.90
C LEU A 56 -6.37 -1.81 8.98
N ALA A 57 -6.80 -2.85 8.26
CA ALA A 57 -8.17 -3.33 8.34
C ALA A 57 -8.51 -3.84 9.76
N ILE A 58 -7.62 -4.65 10.34
CA ILE A 58 -7.76 -5.17 11.71
C ILE A 58 -7.80 -4.02 12.73
N TRP A 59 -6.91 -3.03 12.59
CA TRP A 59 -6.96 -1.84 13.44
C TRP A 59 -8.30 -1.12 13.29
N GLY A 60 -8.77 -0.93 12.05
CA GLY A 60 -10.01 -0.20 11.82
C GLY A 60 -11.24 -0.89 12.41
N THR A 61 -11.28 -2.24 12.45
CA THR A 61 -12.38 -2.98 13.05
C THR A 61 -12.31 -2.89 14.56
N SER A 62 -11.11 -3.05 15.13
CA SER A 62 -10.87 -2.86 16.57
C SER A 62 -11.20 -1.44 17.02
N TYR A 63 -10.90 -0.42 16.19
CA TYR A 63 -11.28 0.96 16.44
C TYR A 63 -12.79 1.10 16.50
N ALA A 64 -13.51 0.51 15.55
CA ALA A 64 -14.96 0.63 15.50
C ALA A 64 -15.65 -0.02 16.70
N ASP A 65 -15.16 -1.18 17.16
CA ASP A 65 -15.64 -1.84 18.39
C ASP A 65 -15.56 -0.90 19.61
N MET A 66 -14.50 -0.09 19.69
CA MET A 66 -14.30 0.89 20.77
C MET A 66 -15.07 2.20 20.56
N ASN A 67 -15.60 2.45 19.36
CA ASN A 67 -16.18 3.74 18.95
C ASN A 67 -17.64 3.61 18.48
N LYS A 68 -18.45 2.76 19.14
CA LYS A 68 -19.89 2.59 18.86
C LYS A 68 -20.17 2.14 17.41
N ASP A 69 -19.36 1.20 16.94
CA ASP A 69 -19.37 0.65 15.58
C ASP A 69 -19.04 1.67 14.48
N ILE A 70 -18.55 2.86 14.83
CA ILE A 70 -18.19 3.90 13.85
C ILE A 70 -16.80 3.59 13.31
N LEU A 71 -16.72 3.43 11.99
CA LEU A 71 -15.46 3.19 11.29
C LEU A 71 -14.53 4.40 11.39
N PRO A 72 -13.20 4.16 11.35
CA PRO A 72 -12.24 5.25 11.22
C PRO A 72 -12.55 6.06 9.95
N HIS A 73 -12.52 7.38 10.10
CA HIS A 73 -12.90 8.34 9.06
C HIS A 73 -12.00 9.59 9.16
N ASN A 74 -11.97 10.41 8.10
CA ASN A 74 -11.11 11.60 8.02
C ASN A 74 -11.64 12.89 8.68
N GLY A 75 -12.58 12.79 9.61
CA GLY A 75 -13.07 13.91 10.43
C GLY A 75 -13.74 15.07 9.68
N GLY A 76 -14.27 16.03 10.44
CA GLY A 76 -15.13 17.13 9.97
C GLY A 76 -14.56 18.15 8.96
N LYS A 77 -13.36 17.95 8.42
CA LYS A 77 -12.83 18.72 7.28
C LYS A 77 -13.37 18.25 5.92
N TYR A 78 -14.03 17.09 5.87
CA TYR A 78 -14.58 16.46 4.66
C TYR A 78 -16.04 16.06 4.87
N ALA A 79 -16.51 15.01 4.18
CA ALA A 79 -17.89 14.50 4.18
C ALA A 79 -18.51 14.16 5.54
N TYR A 80 -17.87 14.43 6.68
CA TYR A 80 -18.38 14.08 8.00
C TYR A 80 -18.21 15.24 8.99
N ALA A 81 -18.67 16.43 8.60
CA ALA A 81 -18.56 17.68 9.37
C ALA A 81 -19.04 17.53 10.83
N ASN A 82 -20.00 16.65 11.09
CA ASN A 82 -20.57 16.40 12.43
C ASN A 82 -19.78 15.40 13.28
N LEU A 83 -18.74 14.77 12.74
CA LEU A 83 -17.87 13.83 13.46
C LEU A 83 -16.56 14.51 13.86
N SER A 84 -15.89 13.96 14.90
CA SER A 84 -14.60 14.44 15.43
C SER A 84 -13.65 14.89 14.31
N GLY A 85 -13.09 16.10 14.42
CA GLY A 85 -12.24 16.72 13.41
C GLY A 85 -10.90 16.01 13.13
N SER A 86 -10.58 14.96 13.89
CA SER A 86 -9.35 14.18 13.75
C SER A 86 -9.40 13.19 12.58
N THR A 87 -8.32 13.09 11.81
CA THR A 87 -8.18 12.12 10.71
C THR A 87 -7.98 10.70 11.23
N TRP A 88 -8.23 9.68 10.39
CA TRP A 88 -7.99 8.28 10.79
C TRP A 88 -6.53 8.05 11.20
N VAL A 89 -5.58 8.73 10.56
CA VAL A 89 -4.16 8.61 10.90
C VAL A 89 -3.86 9.21 12.26
N THR A 90 -4.43 10.36 12.60
CA THR A 90 -4.25 10.92 13.93
C THR A 90 -4.89 10.06 15.03
N LYS A 91 -5.95 9.30 14.71
CA LYS A 91 -6.53 8.29 15.60
C LYS A 91 -5.58 7.10 15.75
N LEU A 92 -5.10 6.54 14.64
CA LEU A 92 -4.11 5.45 14.62
C LEU A 92 -2.85 5.81 15.42
N GLU A 93 -2.32 7.02 15.25
CA GLU A 93 -1.14 7.47 16.00
C GLU A 93 -1.42 7.51 17.49
N LYS A 94 -2.55 8.07 17.92
CA LYS A 94 -2.91 8.05 19.34
C LYS A 94 -3.00 6.62 19.89
N ASP A 95 -3.48 5.68 19.08
CA ASP A 95 -3.65 4.29 19.48
C ASP A 95 -2.34 3.48 19.46
N ILE A 96 -1.40 3.79 18.54
CA ILE A 96 -0.22 2.94 18.25
C ILE A 96 1.12 3.68 18.45
N TYR A 97 1.20 4.97 18.12
CA TYR A 97 2.45 5.74 18.07
C TYR A 97 2.37 7.02 18.90
N ASN A 98 3.00 7.03 20.07
CA ASN A 98 3.11 8.21 20.94
C ASN A 98 4.09 9.29 20.41
N SER A 99 4.24 9.43 19.09
CA SER A 99 5.13 10.40 18.46
C SER A 99 4.50 10.98 17.20
N LYS A 100 4.25 12.29 17.21
CA LYS A 100 3.80 13.00 16.02
C LYS A 100 4.90 12.95 14.96
N HIS A 101 4.57 12.56 13.72
CA HIS A 101 5.34 12.87 12.50
C HIS A 101 6.41 11.90 11.96
N GLN A 102 6.46 10.61 12.33
CA GLN A 102 7.44 9.65 11.77
C GLN A 102 6.89 8.67 10.70
N TYR A 103 6.02 9.14 9.79
CA TYR A 103 5.35 8.24 8.83
C TYR A 103 6.25 7.66 7.74
N ARG A 104 7.37 8.31 7.41
CA ARG A 104 8.27 7.89 6.32
C ARG A 104 8.88 6.50 6.51
N ASN A 105 9.01 6.06 7.77
CA ASN A 105 9.52 4.74 8.15
C ASN A 105 8.47 3.92 8.92
N SER A 106 7.19 4.28 8.78
CA SER A 106 6.08 3.56 9.44
C SER A 106 5.51 2.47 8.54
N MET A 107 4.68 1.58 9.11
CA MET A 107 3.94 0.59 8.32
C MET A 107 2.98 1.20 7.29
N LEU A 108 2.73 2.52 7.36
CA LEU A 108 1.87 3.22 6.40
C LEU A 108 2.56 3.43 5.05
N HIS A 109 3.89 3.39 5.01
CA HIS A 109 4.64 3.55 3.77
C HIS A 109 4.70 2.24 3.00
N CYS A 110 4.57 2.33 1.66
CA CYS A 110 4.80 1.19 0.82
C CYS A 110 6.31 0.86 0.79
N PRO A 111 6.76 -0.30 1.32
CA PRO A 111 8.19 -0.64 1.34
C PRO A 111 8.78 -0.75 -0.07
N GLN A 112 7.94 -1.00 -1.06
CA GLN A 112 8.33 -1.15 -2.44
C GLN A 112 8.68 0.16 -3.11
N THR A 113 7.99 1.25 -2.76
CA THR A 113 8.26 2.55 -3.37
C THR A 113 9.63 3.09 -3.04
N SER A 114 10.22 2.74 -1.90
CA SER A 114 11.57 3.17 -1.51
C SER A 114 12.68 2.75 -2.50
N ILE A 115 12.38 1.82 -3.42
CA ILE A 115 13.38 1.20 -4.31
C ILE A 115 13.04 1.41 -5.78
N THR A 116 11.75 1.47 -6.10
CA THR A 116 11.28 1.56 -7.49
C THR A 116 11.03 3.01 -7.91
N LEU A 117 10.81 3.91 -6.96
CA LEU A 117 10.56 5.31 -7.20
C LEU A 117 11.40 6.12 -6.21
N GLU A 118 11.97 7.24 -6.63
CA GLU A 118 12.25 8.31 -5.66
C GLU A 118 10.93 8.60 -4.93
N PRO A 119 10.85 8.57 -3.57
CA PRO A 119 9.60 8.75 -2.81
C PRO A 119 8.82 10.04 -3.13
N ARG A 120 9.48 10.95 -3.86
CA ARG A 120 9.01 12.26 -4.31
C ARG A 120 8.45 12.27 -5.75
N LYS A 121 8.81 11.28 -6.59
CA LYS A 121 8.27 11.11 -7.95
C LYS A 121 6.96 10.33 -7.97
N ALA A 122 6.75 9.45 -6.99
CA ALA A 122 5.53 8.65 -6.83
C ALA A 122 4.25 9.49 -6.67
N SER A 123 4.41 10.78 -6.34
CA SER A 123 3.32 11.74 -6.42
C SER A 123 3.90 13.16 -6.25
N GLY A 124 3.45 14.12 -7.07
CA GLY A 124 4.04 15.47 -7.16
C GLY A 124 4.31 16.18 -5.82
N SER A 125 5.30 17.09 -5.85
CA SER A 125 5.99 17.90 -4.80
C SER A 125 5.80 17.67 -3.28
N ASN A 126 4.67 17.17 -2.77
CA ASN A 126 4.37 16.94 -1.34
C ASN A 126 3.59 15.65 -1.06
N LYS A 127 3.57 14.70 -2.00
CA LYS A 127 2.78 13.48 -1.86
C LYS A 127 3.68 12.23 -1.79
N HIS A 128 3.39 11.31 -0.89
CA HIS A 128 4.16 10.08 -0.68
C HIS A 128 3.30 8.85 -0.94
N ALA A 129 3.89 7.80 -1.50
CA ALA A 129 3.24 6.51 -1.67
C ALA A 129 3.00 5.83 -0.32
N ASN A 130 1.75 5.59 0.02
CA ASN A 130 1.35 5.04 1.31
C ASN A 130 0.10 4.17 1.14
N TYR A 131 -0.47 3.71 2.24
CA TYR A 131 -1.83 3.18 2.29
C TYR A 131 -2.81 4.27 2.71
N SER A 132 -4.04 4.22 2.21
CA SER A 132 -5.07 5.17 2.60
C SER A 132 -6.43 4.53 2.78
N LEU A 133 -7.20 5.13 3.67
CA LEU A 133 -8.63 4.94 3.78
C LEU A 133 -9.32 5.63 2.60
N SER A 134 -10.45 5.07 2.16
CA SER A 134 -11.35 5.82 1.29
C SER A 134 -11.90 7.06 1.99
N ASN A 135 -11.64 8.24 1.43
CA ASN A 135 -11.81 9.50 2.16
C ASN A 135 -13.27 9.90 2.36
N TRP A 136 -14.15 9.48 1.45
CA TRP A 136 -15.54 9.90 1.46
C TRP A 136 -16.46 8.88 2.10
N LEU A 137 -16.01 7.63 2.26
CA LEU A 137 -16.80 6.50 2.78
C LEU A 137 -18.24 6.55 2.25
N GLY A 138 -18.37 6.80 0.93
CA GLY A 138 -19.65 6.90 0.25
C GLY A 138 -20.25 8.28 0.03
N GLY A 139 -19.57 9.34 0.48
CA GLY A 139 -20.04 10.70 0.31
C GLY A 139 -20.14 11.17 -1.14
N ASP A 140 -21.02 12.15 -1.38
CA ASP A 140 -21.27 12.73 -2.70
C ASP A 140 -20.60 14.10 -2.84
N GLN A 141 -19.85 14.30 -3.94
CA GLN A 141 -19.22 15.58 -4.22
C GLN A 141 -20.24 16.69 -4.47
N ASN A 142 -21.44 16.36 -4.97
CA ASN A 142 -22.46 17.33 -5.38
C ASN A 142 -23.11 17.99 -4.17
N THR A 143 -23.13 17.28 -3.04
CA THR A 143 -23.51 17.81 -1.73
C THR A 143 -22.36 18.59 -1.06
N GLY A 144 -21.18 18.61 -1.66
CA GLY A 144 -20.00 19.34 -1.19
C GLY A 144 -19.37 18.76 0.09
N TYR A 145 -18.43 19.51 0.67
CA TYR A 145 -17.74 19.15 1.92
C TYR A 145 -18.68 19.09 3.14
N TYR A 146 -19.89 19.64 3.02
CA TYR A 146 -20.91 19.70 4.09
C TYR A 146 -22.02 18.68 3.91
N ALA A 147 -21.86 17.74 2.98
CA ALA A 147 -22.69 16.55 2.96
C ALA A 147 -22.69 15.93 4.36
N THR A 148 -23.87 15.61 4.89
CA THR A 148 -24.01 14.76 6.09
C THR A 148 -24.42 13.35 5.64
N PRO A 149 -23.55 12.62 4.91
CA PRO A 149 -23.78 11.22 4.59
C PRO A 149 -23.93 10.43 5.88
N VAL A 150 -24.60 9.28 5.75
CA VAL A 150 -24.82 8.39 6.89
C VAL A 150 -23.47 8.01 7.51
N ILE A 151 -23.45 8.00 8.84
CA ILE A 151 -22.28 7.66 9.64
C ILE A 151 -21.75 6.28 9.18
N PRO A 152 -20.45 6.16 8.86
CA PRO A 152 -19.90 4.93 8.33
C PRO A 152 -19.77 3.93 9.48
N LYS A 153 -20.64 2.94 9.53
CA LYS A 153 -20.65 1.91 10.57
C LYS A 153 -20.06 0.59 10.05
N VAL A 154 -19.62 -0.28 10.95
CA VAL A 154 -19.16 -1.65 10.63
C VAL A 154 -20.22 -2.42 9.85
N THR A 155 -21.50 -2.20 10.14
CA THR A 155 -22.62 -2.81 9.41
C THR A 155 -22.68 -2.45 7.92
N HIS A 156 -21.95 -1.43 7.49
CA HIS A 156 -21.84 -1.03 6.08
C HIS A 156 -20.67 -1.72 5.36
N LEU A 157 -19.80 -2.43 6.09
CA LEU A 157 -18.75 -3.26 5.52
C LEU A 157 -19.34 -4.56 4.97
N THR A 158 -19.10 -4.82 3.69
CA THR A 158 -19.40 -6.11 3.07
C THR A 158 -18.21 -6.56 2.24
N SER A 159 -18.18 -7.84 1.84
CA SER A 159 -17.16 -8.38 0.94
C SER A 159 -17.11 -7.66 -0.42
N SER A 160 -18.18 -6.96 -0.82
CA SER A 160 -18.19 -6.20 -2.07
C SER A 160 -17.60 -4.79 -1.94
N LYS A 161 -17.59 -4.21 -0.73
CA LYS A 161 -17.14 -2.82 -0.52
C LYS A 161 -15.67 -2.79 -0.13
N PHE A 162 -14.87 -2.01 -0.85
CA PHE A 162 -13.49 -1.75 -0.43
C PHE A 162 -13.46 -0.66 0.64
N TRP A 163 -12.44 -0.69 1.47
CA TRP A 163 -12.28 0.14 2.66
C TRP A 163 -10.91 0.79 2.75
N TRP A 164 -9.88 0.00 2.51
CA TRP A 164 -8.49 0.46 2.43
C TRP A 164 -7.94 0.22 1.03
N ALA A 165 -6.96 1.01 0.64
CA ALA A 165 -6.25 0.81 -0.61
C ALA A 165 -4.81 1.34 -0.54
N ASP A 166 -4.01 1.05 -1.56
CA ASP A 166 -2.86 1.90 -1.84
C ASP A 166 -3.32 3.35 -2.08
N GLY A 167 -2.49 4.30 -1.66
CA GLY A 167 -2.92 5.66 -1.45
C GLY A 167 -1.78 6.67 -1.51
N LYS A 168 -2.16 7.95 -1.40
CA LYS A 168 -1.18 9.04 -1.32
C LYS A 168 -1.34 9.74 0.01
N ALA A 169 -0.21 10.03 0.65
CA ALA A 169 -0.18 10.90 1.81
C ALA A 169 0.27 12.28 1.39
N LYS A 170 -0.40 13.35 1.84
CA LYS A 170 0.01 14.74 1.65
C LYS A 170 0.09 15.43 3.00
N PHE A 171 1.14 16.20 3.25
CA PHE A 171 1.14 17.14 4.38
C PHE A 171 0.40 18.43 3.98
N SER A 172 -0.62 18.80 4.75
CA SER A 172 -1.44 19.99 4.49
C SER A 172 -2.00 20.54 5.79
N SER A 173 -1.90 21.86 5.99
CA SER A 173 -2.51 22.54 7.14
C SER A 173 -2.11 21.95 8.50
N GLY A 174 -0.83 21.60 8.66
CA GLY A 174 -0.26 21.08 9.91
C GLY A 174 -0.48 19.57 10.15
N GLU A 175 -1.16 18.87 9.24
CA GLU A 175 -1.53 17.46 9.40
C GLU A 175 -1.18 16.64 8.15
N TRP A 176 -0.97 15.33 8.34
CA TRP A 176 -0.89 14.40 7.22
C TRP A 176 -2.28 13.90 6.83
N VAL A 177 -2.57 13.98 5.54
CA VAL A 177 -3.81 13.51 4.94
C VAL A 177 -3.49 12.31 4.07
N PHE A 178 -4.05 11.17 4.43
CA PHE A 178 -3.94 9.92 3.68
C PHE A 178 -5.31 9.65 3.07
N ASP A 179 -5.43 9.87 1.76
CA ASP A 179 -6.68 9.70 1.06
C ASP A 179 -6.55 8.94 -0.24
N ASN A 180 -7.63 8.23 -0.57
CA ASN A 180 -8.00 7.90 -1.93
C ASN A 180 -9.47 8.32 -2.12
N ARG A 181 -9.84 8.68 -3.34
CA ARG A 181 -11.23 9.10 -3.68
C ARG A 181 -11.96 8.04 -4.49
N LEU A 182 -11.65 6.77 -4.26
CA LEU A 182 -12.17 5.66 -5.07
C LEU A 182 -13.69 5.50 -4.94
N ASP A 183 -14.25 5.85 -3.79
CA ASP A 183 -15.66 5.66 -3.48
C ASP A 183 -16.54 6.92 -3.66
N MET A 184 -15.94 8.06 -4.02
CA MET A 184 -16.61 9.37 -4.11
C MET A 184 -17.57 9.45 -5.31
N ILE A 185 -18.82 9.87 -5.08
CA ILE A 185 -19.81 10.05 -6.16
C ILE A 185 -19.51 11.34 -6.94
N GLY A 186 -19.59 11.26 -8.28
CA GLY A 186 -19.29 12.35 -9.21
C GLY A 186 -17.79 12.71 -9.32
N GLY A 187 -16.98 12.09 -8.47
CA GLY A 187 -15.60 12.47 -8.20
C GLY A 187 -14.65 12.40 -9.37
N SER A 188 -13.78 13.41 -9.47
CA SER A 188 -12.55 13.27 -10.24
C SER A 188 -11.59 12.33 -9.52
N TYR A 189 -11.13 11.29 -10.23
CA TYR A 189 -10.12 10.31 -9.79
C TYR A 189 -8.69 10.89 -9.72
N ASN A 190 -8.51 12.21 -9.69
CA ASN A 190 -7.21 12.88 -9.55
C ASN A 190 -6.48 12.56 -8.23
N ARG A 191 -7.16 11.92 -7.25
CA ARG A 191 -6.57 11.34 -6.03
C ARG A 191 -6.68 9.82 -6.01
N ARG A 192 -6.53 9.20 -7.17
CA ARG A 192 -6.41 7.75 -7.29
C ARG A 192 -5.12 7.23 -6.61
N PRO A 193 -5.11 5.95 -6.21
CA PRO A 193 -3.94 5.22 -5.76
C PRO A 193 -2.71 5.49 -6.63
N TRP A 194 -1.55 5.62 -5.99
CA TRP A 194 -0.30 5.89 -6.68
C TRP A 194 0.12 4.79 -7.68
N PRO A 195 -0.14 3.47 -7.50
CA PRO A 195 0.29 2.47 -8.47
C PRO A 195 -0.31 2.69 -9.86
N TRP A 196 -1.52 3.23 -9.94
CA TRP A 196 -2.19 3.52 -11.22
C TRP A 196 -1.60 4.69 -11.99
N ASP A 197 -0.77 5.53 -11.37
CA ASP A 197 -0.02 6.57 -12.09
C ASP A 197 1.28 6.05 -12.71
N PHE A 198 1.69 4.83 -12.39
CA PHE A 198 2.93 4.22 -12.87
C PHE A 198 2.67 2.80 -13.37
N PRO A 199 1.95 2.65 -14.49
CA PRO A 199 1.61 1.33 -15.04
C PRO A 199 2.85 0.49 -15.39
N ASP A 200 3.98 1.12 -15.69
CA ASP A 200 5.24 0.45 -16.04
C ASP A 200 5.99 -0.14 -14.83
N LEU A 201 5.52 0.13 -13.61
CA LEU A 201 6.14 -0.42 -12.40
C LEU A 201 5.77 -1.89 -12.24
N THR A 202 6.75 -2.76 -12.45
CA THR A 202 6.64 -4.22 -12.27
C THR A 202 6.39 -4.66 -10.83
N SER A 203 6.47 -3.75 -9.88
CA SER A 203 6.56 -4.12 -8.48
C SER A 203 5.18 -4.27 -7.82
N HIS A 204 4.15 -3.55 -8.27
CA HIS A 204 2.77 -3.70 -7.80
C HIS A 204 2.00 -4.54 -8.84
N ILE A 205 2.12 -5.87 -8.70
CA ILE A 205 1.60 -6.84 -9.68
C ILE A 205 0.07 -6.73 -9.73
N GLY A 206 -0.47 -6.45 -10.93
CA GLY A 206 -1.91 -6.32 -11.15
C GLY A 206 -2.49 -4.95 -10.75
N GLY A 207 -1.67 -4.00 -10.29
CA GLY A 207 -2.10 -2.63 -9.98
C GLY A 207 -2.21 -2.36 -8.48
N THR A 208 -3.33 -1.78 -8.06
CA THR A 208 -3.55 -1.33 -6.69
C THR A 208 -4.11 -2.44 -5.83
N ASN A 209 -3.57 -2.61 -4.63
CA ASN A 209 -4.19 -3.42 -3.59
C ASN A 209 -5.39 -2.69 -2.98
N LEU A 210 -6.51 -3.40 -2.91
CA LEU A 210 -7.77 -2.98 -2.30
C LEU A 210 -8.10 -3.97 -1.19
N VAL A 211 -8.45 -3.47 -0.01
CA VAL A 211 -8.97 -4.27 1.10
C VAL A 211 -10.46 -4.09 1.19
N TYR A 212 -11.19 -5.18 1.34
CA TYR A 212 -12.64 -5.20 1.41
C TYR A 212 -13.16 -5.30 2.84
N GLY A 213 -14.45 -5.11 3.02
CA GLY A 213 -15.07 -5.04 4.34
C GLY A 213 -15.00 -6.33 5.15
N ASP A 214 -14.78 -7.47 4.50
CA ASP A 214 -14.49 -8.77 5.12
C ASP A 214 -12.98 -9.00 5.39
N GLY A 215 -12.13 -8.02 5.08
CA GLY A 215 -10.68 -8.08 5.26
C GLY A 215 -9.90 -8.77 4.13
N HIS A 216 -10.56 -9.24 3.07
CA HIS A 216 -9.84 -9.79 1.93
C HIS A 216 -9.12 -8.69 1.15
N VAL A 217 -8.03 -9.05 0.48
CA VAL A 217 -7.24 -8.10 -0.33
C VAL A 217 -7.20 -8.58 -1.77
N SER A 218 -7.54 -7.71 -2.71
CA SER A 218 -7.44 -7.97 -4.15
C SER A 218 -6.58 -6.91 -4.82
N SER A 219 -5.88 -7.29 -5.90
CA SER A 219 -5.22 -6.32 -6.79
C SER A 219 -6.18 -5.95 -7.92
N MET A 220 -6.16 -4.70 -8.36
CA MET A 220 -7.01 -4.20 -9.44
C MET A 220 -6.27 -3.18 -10.30
N SER A 221 -6.38 -3.32 -11.62
CA SER A 221 -5.83 -2.36 -12.58
C SER A 221 -6.73 -1.12 -12.70
N PHE A 222 -6.19 -0.01 -13.20
CA PHE A 222 -7.00 1.20 -13.40
C PHE A 222 -8.11 0.99 -14.43
N ASP A 223 -7.82 0.31 -15.53
CA ASP A 223 -8.79 0.06 -16.58
C ASP A 223 -9.92 -0.86 -16.11
N GLU A 224 -9.56 -1.92 -15.36
CA GLU A 224 -10.54 -2.78 -14.70
C GLU A 224 -11.39 -1.98 -13.70
N PHE A 225 -10.79 -1.09 -12.91
CA PHE A 225 -11.52 -0.21 -12.01
C PHE A 225 -12.50 0.71 -12.76
N ILE A 226 -12.07 1.34 -13.85
CA ILE A 226 -12.91 2.24 -14.64
C ILE A 226 -14.04 1.48 -15.33
N ASN A 227 -13.77 0.34 -15.95
CA ASN A 227 -14.80 -0.51 -16.57
C ASN A 227 -15.85 -0.96 -15.54
N ASN A 228 -15.40 -1.30 -14.34
CA ASN A 228 -16.25 -1.61 -13.20
C ASN A 228 -17.02 -0.39 -12.67
N CYS A 229 -16.53 0.82 -12.94
CA CYS A 229 -17.16 2.08 -12.59
C CYS A 229 -18.18 2.60 -13.63
N THR A 230 -17.97 2.32 -14.91
CA THR A 230 -18.74 2.87 -16.03
C THR A 230 -19.77 1.91 -16.62
N GLY A 231 -19.69 0.61 -16.30
CA GLY A 231 -20.64 -0.41 -16.73
C GLY A 231 -21.96 -0.41 -15.95
N SER A 232 -22.79 0.63 -16.14
CA SER A 232 -24.24 0.66 -15.87
C SER A 232 -24.71 2.11 -15.82
N ALA A 233 -25.79 2.42 -16.54
CA ALA A 233 -26.48 3.72 -16.50
C ALA A 233 -26.94 4.15 -15.09
N ASN A 234 -26.71 3.35 -14.04
CA ASN A 234 -27.00 3.66 -12.65
C ASN A 234 -25.83 3.40 -11.70
N LYS A 235 -24.70 4.10 -11.89
CA LYS A 235 -23.59 4.30 -10.92
C LYS A 235 -22.89 2.98 -10.48
N PRO A 236 -21.58 2.97 -10.18
CA PRO A 236 -20.97 1.80 -9.56
C PRO A 236 -21.39 1.70 -8.09
N GLN A 237 -22.57 1.14 -7.85
CA GLN A 237 -23.13 0.92 -6.51
C GLN A 237 -22.38 -0.17 -5.76
N TRP A 238 -21.75 -1.10 -6.46
CA TRP A 238 -21.36 -2.39 -5.89
C TRP A 238 -20.11 -2.36 -5.00
N LYS A 239 -19.25 -1.33 -5.05
CA LYS A 239 -18.06 -1.24 -4.18
C LYS A 239 -17.94 -0.04 -3.25
N ARG A 240 -18.87 0.91 -3.34
CA ARG A 240 -18.89 2.10 -2.49
C ARG A 240 -19.40 1.74 -1.10
N PHE A 241 -18.89 2.36 -0.05
CA PHE A 241 -19.72 2.53 1.13
C PHE A 241 -20.98 3.26 0.67
N THR A 242 -22.10 2.58 0.68
CA THR A 242 -23.39 3.23 0.55
C THR A 242 -23.88 3.18 1.96
N GLY A 243 -24.04 4.33 2.61
CA GLY A 243 -24.35 4.42 4.03
C GLY A 243 -25.74 3.90 4.41
N SER A 244 -26.21 2.80 3.84
CA SER A 244 -27.44 2.12 4.23
C SER A 244 -27.46 0.72 3.61
N PRO A 245 -27.66 -0.35 4.40
CA PRO A 245 -28.41 -1.52 4.00
C PRO A 245 -29.88 -1.25 4.34
N ASN A 246 -30.54 -0.41 3.53
CA ASN A 246 -31.98 -0.21 3.40
C ASN A 246 -32.17 0.62 2.13
#